data_AF-A0AAV9H025-F1
#
_entry.id   AF-A0AAV9H025-F1
#
_cell.length_a   1.000
_cell.length_b   1.000
_cell.length_c   1.000
_cell.angle_alpha   90.00
_cell.angle_beta   90.00
_cell.angle_gamma   90.00
#
_symmetry.space_group_name_H-M   'P 1'
#
loop_
_entity.id
_entity.type
_entity.pdbx_description
1 polymer ?
#
loop_
_entity_poly.entity_id
_entity_poly.type
_entity_poly.pdbx_seq_one_letter_code
_entity_poly.pdbx_strand_id
1 'polypeptide(L)'
;MAISLAVAVASVACIALLWLYRINSAMHAVPAEAAKAMSHRWTRKQIQETYQRVRRSPVDFSKHLPPRLDRRYVVVGGAGMVGGDVVMQLLQRGQTPQSIRIIDFQGLTRRDMLEKAKDCDFVTADMTSWESVQAAFSKPWPASVAKLPLTVYHTAAKIAPGDRSERLYERLRRVNVGGTENVLKASKAAGADIFVATASASISFPSANFWIWPWQSVPENYWHVSSEADFYAPIRSHALFFSNYSRSKAEAERLICDANEEGFRTGTIRPGNAIYGRETDPVLGSLLQMGQSATWMPHVFQNFVHSRNVALGHLLYEAALVKNAGPSGRPFNITDPGPGIVFQDLYDLATELSVTPVHVAKLPPLPLLLLTHLVEAYVSVVTRFPFLAKLGFREPGYPFSFLQPTVIKGSVHILIDDSAIRRNVEDGGLGYQGVCTTLEGMCEQLAEWNREHEGK
;
A
#
# COMPACT_ATOMS: atom_id res chain seq x y z
N MET A 1 -14.29 37.79 -44.12
CA MET A 1 -14.79 37.40 -42.78
C MET A 1 -14.68 35.89 -42.53
N ALA A 2 -15.22 35.02 -43.40
CA ALA A 2 -15.14 33.56 -43.22
C ALA A 2 -13.70 33.00 -43.24
N ILE A 3 -12.84 33.49 -44.14
CA ILE A 3 -11.42 33.08 -44.22
C ILE A 3 -10.67 33.48 -42.94
N SER A 4 -10.92 34.68 -42.42
CA SER A 4 -10.31 35.17 -41.17
C SER A 4 -10.74 34.36 -39.95
N LEU A 5 -12.00 33.93 -39.90
CA LEU A 5 -12.50 33.04 -38.84
C LEU A 5 -11.88 31.64 -38.93
N ALA A 6 -11.78 31.07 -40.14
CA ALA A 6 -11.16 29.77 -40.35
C ALA A 6 -9.68 29.76 -39.94
N VAL A 7 -8.92 30.80 -40.29
CA VAL A 7 -7.52 30.97 -39.87
C VAL A 7 -7.42 31.10 -38.35
N ALA A 8 -8.27 31.91 -37.72
CA ALA A 8 -8.26 32.06 -36.26
C ALA A 8 -8.57 30.73 -35.54
N VAL A 9 -9.57 29.99 -35.99
CA VAL A 9 -9.90 28.66 -35.44
C VAL A 9 -8.73 27.68 -35.62
N ALA A 10 -8.11 27.66 -36.80
CA ALA A 10 -6.94 26.82 -37.07
C ALA A 10 -5.74 27.18 -36.19
N SER A 11 -5.48 28.47 -35.96
CA SER A 11 -4.42 28.94 -35.07
C SER A 11 -4.67 28.52 -33.62
N VAL A 12 -5.89 28.69 -33.10
CA VAL A 12 -6.25 28.25 -31.74
C VAL A 12 -6.12 26.74 -31.60
N ALA A 13 -6.60 25.97 -32.57
CA ALA A 13 -6.47 24.51 -32.58
C ALA A 13 -4.99 24.08 -32.60
N CYS A 14 -4.16 24.73 -33.42
CA CYS A 14 -2.72 24.48 -33.48
C CYS A 14 -2.03 24.77 -32.13
N ILE A 15 -2.33 25.92 -31.51
CA ILE A 15 -1.78 26.27 -30.18
C ILE A 15 -2.22 25.25 -29.12
N ALA A 16 -3.48 24.83 -29.13
CA ALA A 16 -3.98 23.81 -28.21
C ALA A 16 -3.28 22.46 -28.41
N LEU A 17 -3.08 22.02 -29.66
CA LEU A 17 -2.37 20.78 -29.97
C LEU A 17 -0.89 20.83 -29.53
N LEU A 18 -0.21 21.96 -29.75
CA LEU A 18 1.17 22.15 -29.27
C LEU A 18 1.26 22.14 -27.75
N TRP A 19 0.28 22.75 -27.06
CA TRP A 19 0.21 22.74 -25.61
C TRP A 19 -0.06 21.33 -25.06
N LEU A 20 -0.98 20.58 -25.66
CA LEU A 20 -1.25 19.18 -25.32
C LEU A 20 -0.01 18.30 -25.56
N TYR A 21 0.69 18.48 -26.69
CA TYR A 21 1.96 17.80 -26.95
C TYR A 21 2.99 18.12 -25.86
N ARG A 22 3.09 19.38 -25.42
CA ARG A 22 3.98 19.80 -24.33
C ARG A 22 3.64 19.13 -23.01
N ILE A 23 2.35 19.06 -22.63
CA ILE A 23 1.90 18.34 -21.44
C ILE A 23 2.31 16.86 -21.53
N ASN A 24 2.00 16.20 -22.64
CA ASN A 24 2.35 14.79 -22.84
C ASN A 24 3.87 14.56 -22.74
N SER A 25 4.67 15.47 -23.29
CA SER A 25 6.14 15.42 -23.18
C SER A 25 6.60 15.59 -21.73
N ALA A 26 6.04 16.55 -21.00
CA ALA A 26 6.39 16.79 -19.60
C ALA A 26 6.02 15.62 -18.67
N MET A 27 4.94 14.89 -18.97
CA MET A 27 4.57 13.67 -18.24
C MET A 27 5.56 12.51 -18.41
N HIS A 28 6.45 12.55 -19.40
CA HIS A 28 7.57 11.61 -19.55
C HIS A 28 8.89 12.13 -18.98
N ALA A 29 8.92 13.38 -18.52
CA ALA A 29 10.14 13.98 -17.98
C ALA A 29 10.57 13.22 -16.73
N VAL A 30 11.86 13.26 -16.43
CA VAL A 30 12.36 12.80 -15.13
C VAL A 30 13.09 13.96 -14.45
N PRO A 31 12.62 14.42 -13.28
CA PRO A 31 13.32 15.46 -12.52
C PRO A 31 14.77 15.09 -12.24
N ALA A 32 15.67 16.07 -12.13
CA ALA A 32 17.10 15.82 -11.93
C ALA A 32 17.38 15.09 -10.61
N GLU A 33 16.58 15.38 -9.57
CA GLU A 33 16.61 14.72 -8.28
C GLU A 33 16.21 13.24 -8.39
N ALA A 34 15.14 12.96 -9.15
CA ALA A 34 14.73 11.60 -9.46
C ALA A 34 15.82 10.86 -10.25
N ALA A 35 16.44 11.51 -11.25
CA ALA A 35 17.56 10.95 -12.01
C ALA A 35 18.75 10.53 -11.12
N LYS A 36 19.05 11.31 -10.08
CA LYS A 36 20.08 10.94 -9.09
C LYS A 36 19.66 9.74 -8.25
N ALA A 37 18.39 9.66 -7.83
CA ALA A 37 17.88 8.54 -7.05
C ALA A 37 17.80 7.22 -7.86
N MET A 38 17.63 7.32 -9.19
CA MET A 38 17.62 6.20 -10.14
C MET A 38 19.01 5.72 -10.57
N SER A 39 20.09 6.09 -9.86
CA SER A 39 21.46 5.83 -10.29
C SER A 39 21.80 4.33 -10.42
N HIS A 40 20.99 3.44 -9.84
CA HIS A 40 21.14 1.99 -9.96
C HIS A 40 19.94 1.39 -10.69
N ARG A 41 20.18 0.77 -11.84
CA ARG A 41 19.19 0.01 -12.62
C ARG A 41 19.57 -1.46 -12.61
N TRP A 42 18.59 -2.34 -12.65
CA TRP A 42 18.85 -3.77 -12.68
C TRP A 42 19.33 -4.22 -14.05
N THR A 43 20.45 -4.93 -14.07
CA THR A 43 20.92 -5.60 -15.29
C THR A 43 20.29 -6.99 -15.40
N ARG A 44 20.13 -7.50 -16.64
CA ARG A 44 19.69 -8.87 -16.90
C ARG A 44 20.51 -9.91 -16.13
N LYS A 45 21.83 -9.71 -16.03
CA LYS A 45 22.73 -10.56 -15.26
C LYS A 45 22.37 -10.58 -13.77
N GLN A 46 22.19 -9.41 -13.14
CA GLN A 46 21.78 -9.32 -11.73
C GLN A 46 20.44 -9.99 -11.48
N ILE A 47 19.46 -9.81 -12.38
CA ILE A 47 18.14 -10.44 -12.29
C ILE A 47 18.29 -11.97 -12.30
N GLN A 48 19.00 -12.52 -13.29
CA GLN A 48 19.19 -13.97 -13.41
C GLN A 48 19.97 -14.56 -12.24
N GLU A 49 21.08 -13.92 -11.82
CA GLU A 49 21.89 -14.38 -10.68
C GLU A 49 21.08 -14.38 -9.37
N THR A 50 20.30 -13.32 -9.13
CA THR A 50 19.44 -13.21 -7.94
C THR A 50 18.34 -14.25 -7.97
N TYR A 51 17.68 -14.44 -9.12
CA TYR A 51 16.64 -15.46 -9.30
C TYR A 51 17.16 -16.87 -9.00
N GLN A 52 18.32 -17.24 -9.54
CA GLN A 52 18.94 -18.54 -9.26
C GLN A 52 19.33 -18.68 -7.78
N ARG A 53 19.81 -17.60 -7.15
CA ARG A 53 20.14 -17.58 -5.72
C ARG A 53 18.91 -17.85 -4.85
N VAL A 54 17.83 -17.09 -5.02
CA VAL A 54 16.61 -17.23 -4.19
C VAL A 54 15.88 -18.56 -4.45
N ARG A 55 15.98 -19.13 -5.65
CA ARG A 55 15.48 -20.49 -5.93
C ARG A 55 16.23 -21.57 -5.14
N ARG A 56 17.55 -21.43 -5.01
CA ARG A 56 18.40 -22.39 -4.29
C ARG A 56 18.30 -22.21 -2.78
N SER A 57 18.20 -20.96 -2.33
CA SER A 57 18.10 -20.59 -0.92
C SER A 57 17.08 -19.47 -0.77
N PRO A 58 15.80 -19.81 -0.54
CA PRO A 58 14.74 -18.83 -0.28
C PRO A 58 15.07 -17.90 0.89
N VAL A 59 14.44 -16.73 0.92
CA VAL A 59 14.71 -15.73 1.95
C VAL A 59 14.12 -16.19 3.28
N ASP A 60 14.99 -16.40 4.26
CA ASP A 60 14.62 -16.85 5.60
C ASP A 60 14.47 -15.67 6.58
N PHE A 61 13.23 -15.35 6.92
CA PHE A 61 12.90 -14.33 7.91
C PHE A 61 13.09 -14.79 9.36
N SER A 62 13.16 -16.09 9.66
CA SER A 62 13.10 -16.63 11.04
C SER A 62 14.16 -16.03 11.95
N LYS A 63 15.37 -15.82 11.43
CA LYS A 63 16.54 -15.33 12.17
C LYS A 63 16.46 -13.84 12.50
N HIS A 64 15.56 -13.12 11.84
CA HIS A 64 15.38 -11.67 11.99
C HIS A 64 14.18 -11.32 12.86
N LEU A 65 13.34 -12.31 13.20
CA LEU A 65 12.17 -12.09 14.05
C LEU A 65 12.63 -11.74 15.48
N PRO A 66 11.99 -10.76 16.13
CA PRO A 66 12.24 -10.53 17.54
C PRO A 66 11.85 -11.76 18.37
N PRO A 67 12.44 -11.94 19.57
CA PRO A 67 12.14 -13.07 20.43
C PRO A 67 10.65 -13.24 20.69
N ARG A 68 10.23 -14.48 20.96
CA ARG A 68 8.88 -14.78 21.42
C ARG A 68 8.57 -13.98 22.69
N LEU A 69 7.35 -13.44 22.75
CA LEU A 69 6.80 -12.77 23.92
C LEU A 69 5.62 -13.57 24.46
N ASP A 70 5.46 -13.71 25.78
CA ASP A 70 4.32 -14.42 26.35
C ASP A 70 3.07 -13.51 26.37
N ARG A 71 2.41 -13.46 25.20
CA ARG A 71 1.29 -12.57 24.91
C ARG A 71 0.26 -13.30 24.06
N ARG A 72 -0.96 -12.78 24.04
CA ARG A 72 -2.00 -13.15 23.08
C ARG A 72 -2.15 -12.05 22.02
N TYR A 73 -2.61 -12.43 20.84
CA TYR A 73 -2.58 -11.60 19.65
C TYR A 73 -3.94 -11.59 18.97
N VAL A 74 -4.45 -10.40 18.68
CA VAL A 74 -5.56 -10.25 17.72
C VAL A 74 -5.00 -9.61 16.45
N VAL A 75 -5.19 -10.25 15.31
CA VAL A 75 -4.78 -9.73 14.00
C VAL A 75 -6.03 -9.41 13.18
N VAL A 76 -6.38 -8.13 13.11
CA VAL A 76 -7.53 -7.64 12.32
C VAL A 76 -7.08 -7.41 10.88
N GLY A 77 -7.78 -8.03 9.93
CA GLY A 77 -7.30 -8.17 8.55
C GLY A 77 -6.26 -9.29 8.41
N GLY A 78 -6.27 -10.26 9.33
CA GLY A 78 -5.26 -11.31 9.43
C GLY A 78 -5.33 -12.37 8.33
N ALA A 79 -6.39 -12.41 7.51
CA ALA A 79 -6.43 -13.26 6.31
C ALA A 79 -5.82 -12.56 5.07
N GLY A 80 -5.54 -11.25 5.16
CA GLY A 80 -4.97 -10.45 4.09
C GLY A 80 -3.45 -10.65 3.88
N MET A 81 -2.88 -9.84 2.99
CA MET A 81 -1.45 -9.89 2.64
C MET A 81 -0.55 -9.59 3.84
N VAL A 82 -0.65 -8.38 4.43
CA VAL A 82 0.20 -7.99 5.57
C VAL A 82 -0.21 -8.72 6.85
N GLY A 83 -1.51 -8.77 7.16
CA GLY A 83 -2.01 -9.44 8.37
C GLY A 83 -1.69 -10.93 8.40
N GLY A 84 -1.81 -11.61 7.26
CA GLY A 84 -1.40 -13.01 7.17
C GLY A 84 0.11 -13.18 7.39
N ASP A 85 0.95 -12.23 6.94
CA ASP A 85 2.40 -12.29 7.19
C ASP A 85 2.74 -12.05 8.66
N VAL A 86 1.98 -11.20 9.33
CA VAL A 86 2.06 -11.04 10.79
C VAL A 86 1.72 -12.37 11.47
N VAL A 87 0.61 -13.03 11.11
CA VAL A 87 0.24 -14.35 11.67
C VAL A 87 1.34 -15.38 11.43
N MET A 88 1.83 -15.46 10.20
CA MET A 88 2.89 -16.41 9.83
C MET A 88 4.18 -16.17 10.61
N GLN A 89 4.60 -14.92 10.79
CA GLN A 89 5.79 -14.60 11.57
C GLN A 89 5.60 -14.80 13.08
N LEU A 90 4.39 -14.55 13.62
CA LEU A 90 4.06 -14.88 15.01
C LEU A 90 4.25 -16.38 15.28
N LEU A 91 3.72 -17.23 14.40
CA LEU A 91 3.90 -18.68 14.47
C LEU A 91 5.38 -19.07 14.31
N GLN A 92 6.08 -18.46 13.34
CA GLN A 92 7.49 -18.74 13.07
C GLN A 92 8.42 -18.38 14.23
N ARG A 93 8.14 -17.31 14.99
CA ARG A 93 8.89 -16.98 16.21
C ARG A 93 8.49 -17.82 17.43
N GLY A 94 7.58 -18.78 17.26
CA GLY A 94 7.24 -19.77 18.29
C GLY A 94 5.97 -19.48 19.09
N GLN A 95 5.09 -18.57 18.65
CA GLN A 95 3.78 -18.42 19.28
C GLN A 95 2.91 -19.64 19.05
N THR A 96 2.13 -20.01 20.07
CA THR A 96 1.17 -21.10 19.93
C THR A 96 -0.06 -20.62 19.15
N PRO A 97 -0.65 -21.44 18.26
CA PRO A 97 -1.85 -21.06 17.52
C PRO A 97 -3.00 -20.57 18.42
N GLN A 98 -3.13 -21.15 19.62
CA GLN A 98 -4.16 -20.79 20.61
C GLN A 98 -3.99 -19.37 21.17
N SER A 99 -2.80 -18.79 21.08
CA SER A 99 -2.51 -17.40 21.46
C SER A 99 -2.85 -16.40 20.35
N ILE A 100 -3.22 -16.85 19.16
CA ILE A 100 -3.47 -16.00 17.99
C ILE A 100 -4.94 -16.10 17.61
N ARG A 101 -5.61 -14.94 17.56
CA ARG A 101 -6.94 -14.77 16.99
C ARG A 101 -6.84 -13.95 15.70
N ILE A 102 -7.30 -14.53 14.61
CA ILE A 102 -7.43 -13.91 13.30
C ILE A 102 -8.86 -13.36 13.20
N ILE A 103 -8.97 -12.04 12.98
CA ILE A 103 -10.25 -11.40 12.68
C ILE A 103 -10.20 -10.89 11.25
N ASP A 104 -11.15 -11.29 10.43
CA ASP A 104 -11.23 -10.82 9.05
C ASP A 104 -12.68 -10.84 8.54
N PHE A 105 -12.97 -10.08 7.49
CA PHE A 105 -14.26 -10.15 6.81
C PHE A 105 -14.37 -11.40 5.93
N GLN A 106 -13.25 -11.87 5.39
CA GLN A 106 -13.17 -13.06 4.54
C GLN A 106 -12.41 -14.19 5.24
N GLY A 107 -12.78 -15.43 4.94
CA GLY A 107 -12.06 -16.61 5.45
C GLY A 107 -10.61 -16.67 4.97
N LEU A 108 -9.82 -17.57 5.57
CA LEU A 108 -8.45 -17.84 5.13
C LEU A 108 -8.45 -18.39 3.70
N THR A 109 -7.87 -17.65 2.76
CA THR A 109 -7.72 -18.07 1.35
C THR A 109 -6.26 -18.31 0.96
N ARG A 110 -5.31 -17.81 1.75
CA ARG A 110 -3.88 -17.92 1.50
C ARG A 110 -3.38 -19.34 1.73
N ARG A 111 -2.85 -19.98 0.68
CA ARG A 111 -2.44 -21.40 0.71
C ARG A 111 -1.43 -21.72 1.82
N ASP A 112 -0.48 -20.82 2.07
CA ASP A 112 0.53 -20.98 3.11
C ASP A 112 -0.05 -20.95 4.53
N MET A 113 -1.20 -20.28 4.71
CA MET A 113 -1.91 -20.19 5.99
C MET A 113 -2.86 -21.36 6.22
N LEU A 114 -3.42 -21.96 5.17
CA LEU A 114 -4.44 -23.01 5.29
C LEU A 114 -4.00 -24.17 6.18
N GLU A 115 -2.73 -24.57 6.12
CA GLU A 115 -2.19 -25.61 6.99
C GLU A 115 -1.54 -25.05 8.25
N LYS A 116 -0.74 -23.98 8.13
CA LYS A 116 0.09 -23.49 9.24
C LYS A 116 -0.70 -22.70 10.29
N ALA A 117 -1.79 -22.05 9.89
CA ALA A 117 -2.64 -21.25 10.76
C ALA A 117 -4.01 -21.90 11.04
N LYS A 118 -4.22 -23.17 10.66
CA LYS A 118 -5.51 -23.87 10.83
C LYS A 118 -5.99 -23.96 12.28
N ASP A 119 -5.04 -24.04 13.21
CA ASP A 119 -5.31 -24.14 14.64
C ASP A 119 -5.38 -22.77 15.33
N CYS A 120 -5.20 -21.68 14.58
CA CYS A 120 -5.43 -20.33 15.10
C CYS A 120 -6.93 -20.08 15.22
N ASP A 121 -7.33 -19.29 16.22
CA ASP A 121 -8.73 -18.93 16.38
C ASP A 121 -9.16 -17.96 15.27
N PHE A 122 -10.11 -18.33 14.41
CA PHE A 122 -10.64 -17.45 13.36
C PHE A 122 -12.03 -16.92 13.73
N VAL A 123 -12.24 -15.62 13.52
CA VAL A 123 -13.53 -14.96 13.72
C VAL A 123 -13.85 -14.05 12.53
N THR A 124 -14.98 -14.30 11.88
CA THR A 124 -15.49 -13.38 10.85
C THR A 124 -16.06 -12.13 11.50
N ALA A 125 -15.62 -10.95 11.06
CA ALA A 125 -16.19 -9.68 11.53
C ALA A 125 -16.22 -8.61 10.43
N ASP A 126 -17.28 -7.80 10.44
CA ASP A 126 -17.35 -6.56 9.68
C ASP A 126 -16.91 -5.41 10.60
N MET A 127 -15.73 -4.84 10.32
CA MET A 127 -15.19 -3.75 11.13
C MET A 127 -16.06 -2.49 11.14
N THR A 128 -16.98 -2.33 10.17
CA THR A 128 -17.92 -1.20 10.14
C THR A 128 -19.07 -1.34 11.15
N SER A 129 -19.31 -2.54 11.69
CA SER A 129 -20.29 -2.80 12.75
C SER A 129 -19.61 -2.89 14.11
N TRP A 130 -20.01 -2.02 15.03
CA TRP A 130 -19.53 -2.06 16.41
C TRP A 130 -19.82 -3.41 17.08
N GLU A 131 -21.03 -3.94 16.91
CA GLU A 131 -21.48 -5.19 17.51
C GLU A 131 -20.66 -6.38 17.00
N SER A 132 -20.36 -6.40 15.69
CA SER A 132 -19.53 -7.44 15.07
C SER A 132 -18.11 -7.44 15.63
N VAL A 133 -17.48 -6.26 15.72
CA VAL A 133 -16.14 -6.11 16.30
C VAL A 133 -16.14 -6.47 17.79
N GLN A 134 -17.10 -5.95 18.56
CA GLN A 134 -17.20 -6.23 19.99
C GLN A 134 -17.36 -7.73 20.27
N ALA A 135 -18.19 -8.43 19.50
CA ALA A 135 -18.37 -9.87 19.63
C ALA A 135 -17.06 -10.63 19.34
N ALA A 136 -16.31 -10.24 18.30
CA ALA A 136 -15.05 -10.87 17.94
C ALA A 136 -13.95 -10.70 19.01
N PHE A 137 -13.86 -9.51 19.60
CA PHE A 137 -12.93 -9.23 20.69
C PHE A 137 -13.34 -9.89 22.03
N SER A 138 -14.64 -10.04 22.28
CA SER A 138 -15.17 -10.64 23.52
C SER A 138 -15.19 -12.16 23.53
N LYS A 139 -14.89 -12.82 22.39
CA LYS A 139 -14.82 -14.28 22.32
C LYS A 139 -13.83 -14.82 23.37
N PRO A 140 -14.21 -15.78 24.23
CA PRO A 140 -13.35 -16.28 25.29
C PRO A 140 -12.02 -16.85 24.75
N TRP A 141 -10.95 -16.66 25.51
CA TRP A 141 -9.64 -17.24 25.22
C TRP A 141 -9.50 -18.60 25.90
N PRO A 142 -8.71 -19.54 25.33
CA PRO A 142 -8.33 -20.76 26.04
C PRO A 142 -7.67 -20.45 27.38
N ALA A 143 -7.96 -21.24 28.41
CA ALA A 143 -7.48 -20.99 29.78
C ALA A 143 -5.95 -20.87 29.88
N SER A 144 -5.21 -21.56 28.99
CA SER A 144 -3.74 -21.54 28.92
C SER A 144 -3.16 -20.17 28.55
N VAL A 145 -3.91 -19.32 27.83
CA VAL A 145 -3.43 -18.00 27.35
C VAL A 145 -4.29 -16.84 27.82
N ALA A 146 -5.43 -17.10 28.47
CA ALA A 146 -6.42 -16.09 28.83
C ALA A 146 -5.89 -14.96 29.74
N LYS A 147 -4.86 -15.23 30.53
CA LYS A 147 -4.23 -14.26 31.46
C LYS A 147 -3.05 -13.51 30.84
N LEU A 148 -2.66 -13.82 29.60
CA LEU A 148 -1.53 -13.17 28.96
C LEU A 148 -1.92 -11.73 28.51
N PRO A 149 -0.97 -10.78 28.51
CA PRO A 149 -1.15 -9.46 27.91
C PRO A 149 -1.58 -9.54 26.45
N LEU A 150 -2.27 -8.52 25.94
CA LEU A 150 -2.89 -8.54 24.63
C LEU A 150 -2.26 -7.49 23.71
N THR A 151 -1.72 -7.97 22.59
CA THR A 151 -1.31 -7.13 21.45
C THR A 151 -2.35 -7.21 20.35
N VAL A 152 -2.69 -6.07 19.76
CA VAL A 152 -3.55 -5.99 18.58
C VAL A 152 -2.76 -5.47 17.39
N TYR A 153 -2.81 -6.22 16.29
CA TYR A 153 -2.32 -5.80 14.99
C TYR A 153 -3.50 -5.47 14.08
N HIS A 154 -3.59 -4.23 13.62
CA HIS A 154 -4.68 -3.78 12.73
C HIS A 154 -4.18 -3.50 11.32
N THR A 155 -4.45 -4.43 10.40
CA THR A 155 -4.02 -4.36 9.01
C THR A 155 -5.19 -4.23 8.02
N ALA A 156 -6.44 -4.29 8.50
CA ALA A 156 -7.61 -4.21 7.65
C ALA A 156 -7.84 -2.79 7.11
N ALA A 157 -8.05 -2.68 5.81
CA ALA A 157 -8.46 -1.45 5.14
C ALA A 157 -9.12 -1.78 3.81
N LYS A 158 -9.99 -0.87 3.36
CA LYS A 158 -10.44 -0.82 1.97
C LYS A 158 -9.48 0.07 1.19
N ILE A 159 -9.03 -0.43 0.04
CA ILE A 159 -8.16 0.31 -0.89
C ILE A 159 -9.00 0.67 -2.12
N ALA A 160 -9.09 1.96 -2.42
CA ALA A 160 -9.82 2.49 -3.56
C ALA A 160 -8.97 3.60 -4.22
N PRO A 161 -7.94 3.23 -5.00
CA PRO A 161 -6.94 4.18 -5.47
C PRO A 161 -7.53 5.19 -6.46
N GLY A 162 -8.58 4.81 -7.19
CA GLY A 162 -9.26 5.64 -8.21
C GLY A 162 -10.09 6.81 -7.67
N ASP A 163 -10.41 6.85 -6.39
CA ASP A 163 -11.39 7.80 -5.87
C ASP A 163 -10.74 9.00 -5.17
N ARG A 164 -11.13 10.22 -5.54
CA ARG A 164 -10.79 11.50 -4.86
C ARG A 164 -12.01 12.39 -4.64
N SER A 165 -13.21 11.92 -4.96
CA SER A 165 -14.40 12.76 -4.87
C SER A 165 -14.85 12.83 -3.42
N GLU A 166 -15.07 14.06 -2.92
CA GLU A 166 -15.66 14.29 -1.59
C GLU A 166 -16.99 13.56 -1.41
N ARG A 167 -17.78 13.44 -2.48
CA ARG A 167 -19.09 12.77 -2.44
C ARG A 167 -18.99 11.28 -2.13
N LEU A 168 -17.87 10.67 -2.52
CA LEU A 168 -17.64 9.23 -2.37
C LEU A 168 -16.80 8.91 -1.14
N TYR A 169 -16.22 9.92 -0.49
CA TYR A 169 -15.32 9.76 0.65
C TYR A 169 -15.94 8.90 1.75
N GLU A 170 -17.22 9.09 2.06
CA GLU A 170 -17.90 8.36 3.14
C GLU A 170 -17.89 6.82 2.93
N ARG A 171 -17.88 6.35 1.68
CA ARG A 171 -17.80 4.90 1.37
C ARG A 171 -16.47 4.28 1.82
N LEU A 172 -15.42 5.09 1.86
CA LEU A 172 -14.09 4.68 2.26
C LEU A 172 -13.85 5.01 3.73
N ARG A 173 -14.27 6.20 4.17
CA ARG A 173 -14.20 6.69 5.56
C ARG A 173 -14.86 5.72 6.53
N ARG A 174 -16.04 5.19 6.19
CA ARG A 174 -16.76 4.22 7.04
C ARG A 174 -15.90 3.01 7.40
N VAL A 175 -15.13 2.48 6.44
CA VAL A 175 -14.27 1.32 6.66
C VAL A 175 -12.97 1.75 7.31
N ASN A 176 -12.23 2.67 6.69
CA ASN A 176 -10.85 2.95 7.08
C ASN A 176 -10.75 3.78 8.35
N VAL A 177 -11.69 4.69 8.59
CA VAL A 177 -11.71 5.57 9.78
C VAL A 177 -12.67 4.99 10.81
N GLY A 178 -13.96 4.90 10.47
CA GLY A 178 -14.99 4.40 11.41
C GLY A 178 -14.72 2.97 11.87
N GLY A 179 -14.30 2.08 10.97
CA GLY A 179 -13.93 0.72 11.38
C GLY A 179 -12.65 0.67 12.20
N THR A 180 -11.70 1.58 11.98
CA THR A 180 -10.52 1.71 12.86
C THR A 180 -10.91 2.20 14.25
N GLU A 181 -11.82 3.17 14.36
CA GLU A 181 -12.38 3.63 15.64
C GLU A 181 -13.02 2.47 16.42
N ASN A 182 -13.83 1.63 15.75
CA ASN A 182 -14.44 0.45 16.35
C ASN A 182 -13.40 -0.54 16.87
N VAL A 183 -12.40 -0.88 16.05
CA VAL A 183 -11.33 -1.82 16.40
C VAL A 183 -10.48 -1.28 17.55
N LEU A 184 -10.13 0.00 17.53
CA LEU A 184 -9.36 0.66 18.60
C LEU A 184 -10.12 0.64 19.93
N LYS A 185 -11.40 1.01 19.90
CA LYS A 185 -12.30 0.98 21.07
C LYS A 185 -12.46 -0.44 21.63
N ALA A 186 -12.67 -1.44 20.77
CA ALA A 186 -12.81 -2.83 21.19
C ALA A 186 -11.49 -3.42 21.74
N SER A 187 -10.35 -3.01 21.18
CA SER A 187 -9.02 -3.40 21.67
C SER A 187 -8.80 -2.93 23.10
N LYS A 188 -9.08 -1.65 23.37
CA LYS A 188 -8.98 -1.08 24.72
C LYS A 188 -9.94 -1.77 25.69
N ALA A 189 -11.20 -2.01 25.28
CA ALA A 189 -12.18 -2.73 26.10
C ALA A 189 -11.79 -4.19 26.39
N ALA A 190 -11.06 -4.85 25.49
CA ALA A 190 -10.54 -6.20 25.68
C ALA A 190 -9.27 -6.26 26.55
N GLY A 191 -8.78 -5.10 27.03
CA GLY A 191 -7.58 -5.00 27.85
C GLY A 191 -6.28 -5.17 27.05
N ALA A 192 -6.26 -4.78 25.78
CA ALA A 192 -5.02 -4.66 25.03
C ALA A 192 -4.13 -3.57 25.66
N ASP A 193 -2.85 -3.86 25.80
CA ASP A 193 -1.82 -2.91 26.24
C ASP A 193 -0.95 -2.41 25.08
N ILE A 194 -1.00 -3.08 23.92
CA ILE A 194 -0.29 -2.68 22.69
C ILE A 194 -1.23 -2.74 21.49
N PHE A 195 -1.19 -1.68 20.67
CA PHE A 195 -1.92 -1.59 19.40
C PHE A 195 -1.01 -1.06 18.29
N VAL A 196 -0.71 -1.89 17.28
CA VAL A 196 0.10 -1.48 16.13
C VAL A 196 -0.69 -1.68 14.86
N ALA A 197 -0.69 -0.68 13.97
CA ALA A 197 -1.48 -0.74 12.74
C ALA A 197 -0.69 -0.43 11.48
N THR A 198 -1.21 -0.92 10.35
CA THR A 198 -0.71 -0.55 9.02
C THR A 198 -1.36 0.75 8.55
N ALA A 199 -0.60 1.83 8.51
CA ALA A 199 -0.91 3.07 7.81
C ALA A 199 -0.41 3.00 6.35
N SER A 200 0.05 4.11 5.76
CA SER A 200 0.61 4.11 4.40
C SER A 200 1.52 5.32 4.18
N ALA A 201 2.66 5.13 3.51
CA ALA A 201 3.50 6.26 3.09
C ALA A 201 2.76 7.21 2.13
N SER A 202 1.73 6.71 1.43
CA SER A 202 0.88 7.54 0.54
C SER A 202 0.20 8.72 1.25
N ILE A 203 0.10 8.70 2.58
CA ILE A 203 -0.42 9.81 3.39
C ILE A 203 0.31 11.12 3.10
N SER A 204 1.63 11.08 2.90
CA SER A 204 2.47 12.28 2.69
C SER A 204 2.49 12.73 1.23
N PHE A 205 2.06 11.86 0.29
CA PHE A 205 2.25 12.08 -1.14
C PHE A 205 1.50 13.32 -1.59
N PRO A 206 2.10 14.15 -2.45
CA PRO A 206 1.42 15.30 -3.02
C PRO A 206 0.52 14.88 -4.18
N SER A 207 -0.43 15.75 -4.53
CA SER A 207 -1.16 15.62 -5.79
C SER A 207 -0.35 16.28 -6.91
N ALA A 208 0.10 15.50 -7.90
CA ALA A 208 0.74 16.06 -9.08
C ALA A 208 -0.24 16.90 -9.91
N ASN A 209 0.26 18.02 -10.41
CA ASN A 209 -0.45 18.85 -11.38
C ASN A 209 0.21 18.73 -12.75
N PHE A 210 -0.43 17.98 -13.64
CA PHE A 210 0.03 17.77 -15.02
C PHE A 210 -0.39 18.89 -15.98
N TRP A 211 -1.30 19.76 -15.57
CA TRP A 211 -1.72 20.91 -16.37
C TRP A 211 -0.72 22.05 -16.18
N ILE A 212 0.29 22.04 -17.03
CA ILE A 212 1.43 22.98 -16.96
C ILE A 212 1.29 24.11 -17.98
N TRP A 213 1.97 25.23 -17.72
CA TRP A 213 2.14 26.31 -18.67
C TRP A 213 3.13 25.93 -19.80
N PRO A 214 3.03 26.54 -21.00
CA PRO A 214 3.89 26.20 -22.14
C PRO A 214 5.41 26.28 -21.87
N TRP A 215 5.84 27.13 -20.94
CA TRP A 215 7.25 27.30 -20.57
C TRP A 215 7.78 26.29 -19.52
N GLN A 216 6.90 25.57 -18.83
CA GLN A 216 7.30 24.53 -17.86
C GLN A 216 7.69 23.25 -18.59
N SER A 217 8.67 22.50 -18.07
CA SER A 217 9.18 21.23 -18.65
C SER A 217 8.87 20.00 -17.80
N VAL A 218 8.48 20.21 -16.55
CA VAL A 218 8.21 19.16 -15.55
C VAL A 218 6.91 19.54 -14.82
N PRO A 219 6.01 18.58 -14.55
CA PRO A 219 4.83 18.79 -13.72
C PRO A 219 5.17 19.29 -12.32
N GLU A 220 4.26 20.04 -11.70
CA GLU A 220 4.41 20.42 -10.29
C GLU A 220 4.18 19.19 -9.40
N ASN A 221 4.91 19.14 -8.27
CA ASN A 221 4.87 18.02 -7.32
C ASN A 221 5.25 16.65 -7.92
N TYR A 222 6.10 16.64 -8.96
CA TYR A 222 6.45 15.41 -9.67
C TYR A 222 7.61 14.60 -9.04
N TRP A 223 8.34 15.22 -8.12
CA TRP A 223 9.33 14.60 -7.24
C TRP A 223 9.03 14.92 -5.79
N HIS A 224 9.13 13.94 -4.90
CA HIS A 224 8.93 14.14 -3.47
C HIS A 224 9.74 13.15 -2.62
N VAL A 225 10.22 13.62 -1.47
CA VAL A 225 10.79 12.76 -0.42
C VAL A 225 9.74 12.61 0.68
N SER A 226 9.15 11.43 0.80
CA SER A 226 8.15 11.08 1.81
C SER A 226 8.83 10.75 3.13
N SER A 227 8.63 11.60 4.14
CA SER A 227 9.01 11.36 5.54
C SER A 227 7.76 11.32 6.44
N GLU A 228 7.94 11.16 7.75
CA GLU A 228 6.86 11.25 8.75
C GLU A 228 6.57 12.68 9.22
N ALA A 229 7.20 13.70 8.62
CA ALA A 229 7.07 15.09 9.06
C ALA A 229 5.62 15.60 8.99
N ASP A 230 4.81 15.12 8.04
CA ASP A 230 3.40 15.50 7.89
C ASP A 230 2.56 15.11 9.12
N PHE A 231 2.95 14.06 9.85
CA PHE A 231 2.25 13.62 11.04
C PHE A 231 2.34 14.64 12.19
N TYR A 232 3.37 15.48 12.22
CA TYR A 232 3.52 16.51 13.26
C TYR A 232 2.85 17.83 12.87
N ALA A 233 2.16 17.88 11.74
CA ALA A 233 1.36 19.00 11.28
C ALA A 233 -0.15 18.68 11.33
N PRO A 234 -1.03 19.70 11.30
CA PRO A 234 -2.46 19.48 11.11
C PRO A 234 -2.75 18.68 9.84
N ILE A 235 -3.76 17.81 9.89
CA ILE A 235 -4.21 17.05 8.72
C ILE A 235 -4.56 18.02 7.60
N ARG A 236 -3.99 17.78 6.42
CA ARG A 236 -4.17 18.61 5.23
C ARG A 236 -5.64 18.62 4.79
N SER A 237 -6.07 19.68 4.11
CA SER A 237 -7.40 19.72 3.51
C SER A 237 -7.55 18.62 2.45
N HIS A 238 -8.79 18.19 2.17
CA HIS A 238 -9.06 17.10 1.23
C HIS A 238 -8.35 17.32 -0.11
N ALA A 239 -8.49 18.50 -0.71
CA ALA A 239 -7.96 18.80 -2.04
C ALA A 239 -6.44 18.60 -2.19
N LEU A 240 -5.69 18.55 -1.09
CA LEU A 240 -4.25 18.32 -1.09
C LEU A 240 -3.85 16.84 -1.09
N PHE A 241 -4.78 15.94 -0.74
CA PHE A 241 -4.56 14.50 -0.91
C PHE A 241 -4.80 14.10 -2.36
N PHE A 242 -3.93 13.25 -2.91
CA PHE A 242 -4.13 12.75 -4.27
C PHE A 242 -5.28 11.74 -4.38
N SER A 243 -5.74 11.16 -3.26
CA SER A 243 -6.85 10.19 -3.22
C SER A 243 -7.58 10.20 -1.86
N ASN A 244 -8.85 9.78 -1.88
CA ASN A 244 -9.66 9.50 -0.69
C ASN A 244 -8.96 8.50 0.24
N TYR A 245 -8.24 7.52 -0.33
CA TYR A 245 -7.51 6.52 0.43
C TYR A 245 -6.44 7.15 1.33
N SER A 246 -5.62 8.03 0.78
CA SER A 246 -4.54 8.69 1.52
C SER A 246 -5.09 9.54 2.66
N ARG A 247 -6.17 10.28 2.40
CA ARG A 247 -6.89 11.04 3.43
C ARG A 247 -7.42 10.12 4.55
N SER A 248 -8.11 9.04 4.17
CA SER A 248 -8.69 8.11 5.14
C SER A 248 -7.63 7.43 6.02
N LYS A 249 -6.45 7.15 5.46
CA LYS A 249 -5.31 6.61 6.20
C LYS A 249 -4.69 7.64 7.14
N ALA A 250 -4.63 8.91 6.74
CA ALA A 250 -4.16 10.01 7.60
C ALA A 250 -5.07 10.22 8.82
N GLU A 251 -6.39 10.22 8.60
CA GLU A 251 -7.39 10.33 9.68
C GLU A 251 -7.31 9.13 10.63
N ALA A 252 -7.23 7.90 10.09
CA ALA A 252 -7.10 6.68 10.89
C ALA A 252 -5.79 6.64 11.71
N GLU A 253 -4.67 7.04 11.10
CA GLU A 253 -3.38 7.11 11.79
C GLU A 253 -3.40 8.10 12.96
N ARG A 254 -4.02 9.27 12.77
CA ARG A 254 -4.17 10.25 13.84
C ARG A 254 -4.93 9.66 15.02
N LEU A 255 -6.08 9.02 14.77
CA LEU A 255 -6.88 8.38 15.80
C LEU A 255 -6.09 7.32 16.59
N ILE A 256 -5.29 6.51 15.90
CA ILE A 256 -4.50 5.46 16.53
C ILE A 256 -3.40 6.06 17.40
N CYS A 257 -2.61 6.99 16.87
CA CYS A 257 -1.51 7.60 17.60
C CYS A 257 -1.98 8.49 18.75
N ASP A 258 -3.10 9.20 18.60
CA ASP A 258 -3.67 10.05 19.66
C ASP A 258 -4.30 9.23 20.80
N ALA A 259 -4.65 7.96 20.54
CA ALA A 259 -5.14 7.05 21.59
C ALA A 259 -4.01 6.47 22.45
N ASN A 260 -2.76 6.84 22.21
CA ASN A 260 -1.62 6.44 23.02
C ASN A 260 -1.70 7.02 24.44
N GLU A 261 -1.70 6.15 25.44
CA GLU A 261 -1.73 6.53 26.85
C GLU A 261 -0.97 5.52 27.72
N GLU A 262 -0.82 5.83 29.00
CA GLU A 262 -0.26 4.88 29.95
C GLU A 262 -1.13 3.62 30.03
N GLY A 263 -0.51 2.45 29.84
CA GLY A 263 -1.22 1.17 29.80
C GLY A 263 -1.86 0.81 28.44
N PHE A 264 -1.83 1.71 27.44
CA PHE A 264 -2.26 1.41 26.07
C PHE A 264 -1.34 2.10 25.06
N ARG A 265 -0.25 1.42 24.71
CA ARG A 265 0.78 1.95 23.82
C ARG A 265 0.42 1.68 22.37
N THR A 266 0.36 2.74 21.55
CA THR A 266 -0.07 2.62 20.16
C THR A 266 1.02 3.04 19.17
N GLY A 267 0.84 2.71 17.89
CA GLY A 267 1.72 3.16 16.82
C GLY A 267 1.31 2.68 15.45
N THR A 268 1.89 3.26 14.41
CA THR A 268 1.63 2.84 13.03
C THR A 268 2.90 2.60 12.22
N ILE A 269 2.82 1.64 11.30
CA ILE A 269 3.82 1.41 10.25
C ILE A 269 3.25 1.97 8.95
N ARG A 270 4.02 2.77 8.21
CA ARG A 270 3.69 3.34 6.91
C ARG A 270 4.49 2.61 5.82
N PRO A 271 3.94 1.54 5.21
CA PRO A 271 4.64 0.84 4.14
C PRO A 271 4.86 1.73 2.93
N GLY A 272 6.00 1.49 2.26
CA GLY A 272 6.30 2.06 0.97
C GLY A 272 5.24 1.77 -0.09
N ASN A 273 5.21 2.60 -1.14
CA ASN A 273 4.22 2.47 -2.20
C ASN A 273 4.83 1.71 -3.39
N ALA A 274 4.43 0.48 -3.70
CA ALA A 274 3.38 -0.35 -3.09
C ALA A 274 3.92 -1.59 -2.35
N ILE A 275 3.06 -2.22 -1.55
CA ILE A 275 3.35 -3.50 -0.89
C ILE A 275 3.20 -4.64 -1.90
N TYR A 276 4.17 -5.56 -1.94
CA TYR A 276 4.15 -6.71 -2.84
C TYR A 276 4.61 -8.00 -2.12
N GLY A 277 4.64 -9.11 -2.87
CA GLY A 277 5.19 -10.39 -2.44
C GLY A 277 4.14 -11.49 -2.26
N ARG A 278 2.96 -11.33 -2.87
CA ARG A 278 1.87 -12.31 -2.84
C ARG A 278 1.22 -12.45 -4.21
N GLU A 279 0.68 -13.63 -4.51
CA GLU A 279 0.07 -13.96 -5.82
C GLU A 279 -0.91 -12.88 -6.33
N THR A 280 -1.71 -12.29 -5.43
CA THR A 280 -2.75 -11.29 -5.74
C THR A 280 -2.37 -9.85 -5.36
N ASP A 281 -1.08 -9.56 -5.16
CA ASP A 281 -0.65 -8.20 -4.83
C ASP A 281 -0.88 -7.21 -5.99
N PRO A 282 -1.03 -5.91 -5.72
CA PRO A 282 -1.38 -4.91 -6.73
C PRO A 282 -0.20 -4.53 -7.64
N VAL A 283 0.97 -5.16 -7.47
CA VAL A 283 2.21 -4.81 -8.13
C VAL A 283 2.59 -5.89 -9.13
N LEU A 284 3.35 -6.90 -8.70
CA LEU A 284 3.85 -7.97 -9.54
C LEU A 284 2.80 -9.07 -9.71
N GLY A 285 2.03 -9.36 -8.66
CA GLY A 285 0.97 -10.38 -8.71
C GLY A 285 -0.08 -10.06 -9.78
N SER A 286 -0.61 -8.83 -9.74
CA SER A 286 -1.58 -8.35 -10.73
C SER A 286 -1.03 -8.35 -12.17
N LEU A 287 0.24 -7.97 -12.36
CA LEU A 287 0.90 -8.02 -13.67
C LEU A 287 0.96 -9.45 -14.22
N LEU A 288 1.38 -10.40 -13.38
CA LEU A 288 1.51 -11.81 -13.76
C LEU A 288 0.16 -12.46 -14.07
N GLN A 289 -0.86 -12.19 -13.25
CA GLN A 289 -2.21 -12.72 -13.47
C GLN A 289 -2.86 -12.20 -14.77
N MET A 290 -2.62 -10.94 -15.11
CA MET A 290 -3.18 -10.38 -16.35
C MET A 290 -2.42 -10.83 -17.58
N GLY A 291 -1.11 -11.11 -17.47
CA GLY A 291 -0.22 -11.43 -18.61
C GLY A 291 -0.02 -10.27 -19.59
N GLN A 292 -0.75 -9.18 -19.41
CA GLN A 292 -0.69 -7.98 -20.22
C GLN A 292 -0.87 -6.75 -19.34
N SER A 293 -0.08 -5.70 -19.59
CA SER A 293 -0.20 -4.43 -18.88
C SER A 293 -0.01 -3.27 -19.84
N ALA A 294 -0.85 -2.26 -19.70
CA ALA A 294 -0.72 -1.00 -20.40
C ALA A 294 -0.24 0.07 -19.41
N THR A 295 0.97 0.58 -19.61
CA THR A 295 1.64 1.50 -18.67
C THR A 295 1.95 2.84 -19.31
N TRP A 296 1.82 3.91 -18.54
CA TRP A 296 2.24 5.27 -18.89
C TRP A 296 3.37 5.77 -17.99
N MET A 297 3.85 4.93 -17.08
CA MET A 297 4.75 5.31 -16.00
C MET A 297 6.05 4.47 -15.92
N PRO A 298 6.63 3.95 -17.02
CA PRO A 298 7.82 3.09 -16.91
C PRO A 298 9.03 3.79 -16.27
N HIS A 299 9.10 5.12 -16.35
CA HIS A 299 10.16 5.95 -15.78
C HIS A 299 9.93 6.34 -14.31
N VAL A 300 8.73 6.10 -13.75
CA VAL A 300 8.41 6.53 -12.39
C VAL A 300 9.18 5.71 -11.37
N PHE A 301 9.86 6.41 -10.46
CA PHE A 301 10.71 5.86 -9.40
C PHE A 301 9.95 5.75 -8.08
N GLN A 302 10.00 4.59 -7.42
CA GLN A 302 9.38 4.36 -6.10
C GLN A 302 10.15 3.36 -5.24
N ASN A 303 10.03 3.50 -3.92
CA ASN A 303 10.42 2.46 -2.96
C ASN A 303 9.25 1.51 -2.70
N PHE A 304 9.42 0.26 -3.12
CA PHE A 304 8.50 -0.83 -2.80
C PHE A 304 8.88 -1.46 -1.44
N VAL A 305 7.96 -2.26 -0.91
CA VAL A 305 8.23 -3.04 0.30
C VAL A 305 7.55 -4.39 0.25
N HIS A 306 8.29 -5.45 0.57
CA HIS A 306 7.71 -6.78 0.68
C HIS A 306 6.79 -6.85 1.92
N SER A 307 5.61 -7.45 1.77
CA SER A 307 4.68 -7.74 2.87
C SER A 307 5.32 -8.37 4.12
N ARG A 308 6.33 -9.24 3.96
CA ARG A 308 7.06 -9.86 5.09
C ARG A 308 7.98 -8.86 5.81
N ASN A 309 8.56 -7.89 5.10
CA ASN A 309 9.28 -6.78 5.72
C ASN A 309 8.32 -5.88 6.52
N VAL A 310 7.11 -5.63 6.01
CA VAL A 310 6.07 -4.89 6.73
C VAL A 310 5.64 -5.63 8.01
N ALA A 311 5.40 -6.93 7.93
CA ALA A 311 5.07 -7.75 9.10
C ALA A 311 6.20 -7.74 10.15
N LEU A 312 7.46 -7.81 9.71
CA LEU A 312 8.61 -7.68 10.61
C LEU A 312 8.60 -6.32 11.32
N GLY A 313 8.32 -5.24 10.59
CA GLY A 313 8.16 -3.90 11.18
C GLY A 313 7.11 -3.86 12.30
N HIS A 314 5.98 -4.55 12.14
CA HIS A 314 4.95 -4.65 13.19
C HIS A 314 5.47 -5.37 14.44
N LEU A 315 6.13 -6.51 14.25
CA LEU A 315 6.67 -7.32 15.35
C LEU A 315 7.80 -6.60 16.10
N LEU A 316 8.66 -5.87 15.38
CA LEU A 316 9.69 -5.03 15.99
C LEU A 316 9.08 -3.86 16.76
N TYR A 317 7.99 -3.28 16.25
CA TYR A 317 7.29 -2.21 16.93
C TYR A 317 6.70 -2.70 18.26
N GLU A 318 6.01 -3.84 18.27
CA GLU A 318 5.58 -4.47 19.52
C GLU A 318 6.75 -4.69 20.48
N ALA A 319 7.83 -5.33 20.01
CA ALA A 319 8.98 -5.65 20.85
C ALA A 319 9.60 -4.39 21.47
N ALA A 320 9.64 -3.28 20.72
CA ALA A 320 10.07 -1.98 21.20
C ALA A 320 9.09 -1.41 22.25
N LEU A 321 7.77 -1.43 21.96
CA LEU A 321 6.73 -0.92 22.86
C LEU A 321 6.62 -1.69 24.16
N VAL A 322 6.98 -2.98 24.21
CA VAL A 322 7.08 -3.73 25.48
C VAL A 322 8.20 -3.18 26.36
N LYS A 323 9.35 -2.84 25.78
CA LYS A 323 10.57 -2.46 26.52
C LYS A 323 10.64 -0.96 26.82
N ASN A 324 10.23 -0.13 25.87
CA ASN A 324 10.41 1.31 25.90
C ASN A 324 9.13 2.00 25.39
N ALA A 325 8.66 3.01 26.11
CA ALA A 325 7.54 3.84 25.66
C ALA A 325 7.97 4.91 24.64
N GLY A 326 9.26 5.19 24.48
CA GLY A 326 9.80 6.20 23.55
C GLY A 326 9.24 6.17 22.12
N PRO A 327 9.12 5.02 21.45
CA PRO A 327 8.56 4.95 20.11
C PRO A 327 7.01 4.96 20.07
N SER A 328 6.30 5.11 21.19
CA SER A 328 4.83 5.08 21.22
C SER A 328 4.17 6.34 20.64
N GLY A 329 2.96 6.21 20.10
CA GLY A 329 2.13 7.32 19.64
C GLY A 329 2.64 8.00 18.37
N ARG A 330 3.40 7.31 17.52
CA ARG A 330 3.95 7.88 16.28
C ARG A 330 3.96 6.89 15.12
N PRO A 331 4.10 7.38 13.88
CA PRO A 331 4.31 6.54 12.72
C PRO A 331 5.79 6.27 12.42
N PHE A 332 6.04 5.21 11.65
CA PHE A 332 7.33 4.90 11.02
C PHE A 332 7.16 4.46 9.57
N ASN A 333 7.86 5.10 8.65
CA ASN A 333 7.97 4.63 7.27
C ASN A 333 8.80 3.35 7.20
N ILE A 334 8.46 2.44 6.28
CA ILE A 334 9.20 1.20 6.06
C ILE A 334 9.33 0.89 4.56
N THR A 335 10.55 0.59 4.11
CA THR A 335 10.84 0.12 2.75
C THR A 335 11.75 -1.10 2.77
N ASP A 336 11.86 -1.79 1.64
CA ASP A 336 12.94 -2.77 1.47
C ASP A 336 14.32 -2.09 1.56
N PRO A 337 15.38 -2.84 1.92
CA PRO A 337 16.74 -2.35 1.86
C PRO A 337 17.20 -2.18 0.40
N GLY A 338 18.08 -1.20 0.20
CA GLY A 338 18.62 -0.86 -1.11
C GLY A 338 17.92 0.35 -1.75
N PRO A 339 18.35 0.75 -2.97
CA PRO A 339 17.73 1.85 -3.68
C PRO A 339 16.31 1.47 -4.13
N GLY A 340 15.45 2.48 -4.28
CA GLY A 340 14.19 2.31 -5.00
C GLY A 340 14.43 1.96 -6.47
N ILE A 341 13.36 1.60 -7.17
CA ILE A 341 13.42 1.15 -8.57
C ILE A 341 12.48 1.98 -9.42
N VAL A 342 12.61 1.87 -10.74
CA VAL A 342 11.55 2.34 -11.63
C VAL A 342 10.63 1.20 -12.04
N PHE A 343 9.40 1.52 -12.45
CA PHE A 343 8.46 0.51 -12.97
C PHE A 343 9.03 -0.29 -14.16
N GLN A 344 9.89 0.31 -15.00
CA GLN A 344 10.56 -0.41 -16.08
C GLN A 344 11.41 -1.59 -15.56
N ASP A 345 12.08 -1.45 -14.40
CA ASP A 345 12.88 -2.55 -13.84
C ASP A 345 12.00 -3.74 -13.46
N LEU A 346 10.82 -3.48 -12.90
CA LEU A 346 9.82 -4.49 -12.61
C LEU A 346 9.29 -5.17 -13.88
N TYR A 347 9.02 -4.39 -14.94
CA TYR A 347 8.55 -4.94 -16.22
C TYR A 347 9.62 -5.83 -16.86
N ASP A 348 10.87 -5.37 -16.89
CA ASP A 348 11.99 -6.13 -17.46
C ASP A 348 12.21 -7.44 -16.69
N LEU A 349 12.13 -7.39 -15.36
CA LEU A 349 12.21 -8.57 -14.50
C LEU A 349 11.06 -9.56 -14.76
N ALA A 350 9.81 -9.09 -14.88
CA ALA A 350 8.66 -9.96 -15.14
C ALA A 350 8.74 -10.61 -16.53
N THR A 351 9.10 -9.84 -17.57
CA THR A 351 9.27 -10.35 -18.94
C THR A 351 10.46 -11.31 -19.05
N GLU A 352 11.54 -11.10 -18.30
CA GLU A 352 12.73 -11.95 -18.34
C GLU A 352 12.54 -13.30 -17.63
N LEU A 353 11.81 -13.32 -16.51
CA LEU A 353 11.77 -14.48 -15.62
C LEU A 353 10.46 -15.27 -15.63
N SER A 354 9.33 -14.66 -16.01
CA SER A 354 8.04 -15.35 -15.93
C SER A 354 7.95 -16.49 -16.94
N VAL A 355 7.41 -17.64 -16.51
CA VAL A 355 7.10 -18.77 -17.41
C VAL A 355 5.84 -18.52 -18.23
N THR A 356 4.96 -17.64 -17.74
CA THR A 356 3.76 -17.19 -18.47
C THR A 356 4.09 -15.92 -19.25
N PRO A 357 3.60 -15.74 -20.49
CA PRO A 357 3.88 -14.53 -21.27
C PRO A 357 3.44 -13.26 -20.55
N VAL A 358 4.35 -12.26 -20.49
CA VAL A 358 4.08 -10.92 -19.96
C VAL A 358 4.33 -9.89 -21.05
N HIS A 359 3.27 -9.21 -21.49
CA HIS A 359 3.33 -8.17 -22.51
C HIS A 359 3.07 -6.78 -21.93
N VAL A 360 4.02 -5.86 -22.08
CA VAL A 360 3.89 -4.50 -21.56
C VAL A 360 3.80 -3.50 -22.72
N ALA A 361 2.64 -2.87 -22.87
CA ALA A 361 2.39 -1.82 -23.84
C ALA A 361 2.60 -0.44 -23.19
N LYS A 362 3.44 0.41 -23.79
CA LYS A 362 3.64 1.79 -23.35
C LYS A 362 2.61 2.69 -24.01
N LEU A 363 1.78 3.33 -23.21
CA LEU A 363 0.75 4.26 -23.68
C LEU A 363 1.17 5.71 -23.45
N PRO A 364 0.81 6.63 -24.36
CA PRO A 364 0.97 8.05 -24.10
C PRO A 364 0.10 8.45 -22.89
N PRO A 365 0.67 9.18 -21.91
CA PRO A 365 0.00 9.52 -20.66
C PRO A 365 -1.15 10.53 -20.86
N LEU A 366 -1.07 11.43 -21.84
CA LEU A 366 -2.10 12.47 -22.01
C LEU A 366 -3.48 11.90 -22.40
N PRO A 367 -3.63 11.03 -23.43
CA PRO A 367 -4.92 10.42 -23.74
C PRO A 367 -5.53 9.67 -22.54
N LEU A 368 -4.69 9.02 -21.74
CA LEU A 368 -5.12 8.36 -20.51
C LEU A 368 -5.57 9.36 -19.46
N LEU A 369 -4.86 10.47 -19.25
CA LEU A 369 -5.26 11.54 -18.35
C LEU A 369 -6.64 12.09 -18.74
N LEU A 370 -6.87 12.37 -20.04
CA LEU A 370 -8.17 12.82 -20.53
C LEU A 370 -9.27 11.78 -20.28
N LEU A 371 -8.99 10.51 -20.60
CA LEU A 371 -9.93 9.41 -20.35
C LEU A 371 -10.28 9.28 -18.87
N THR A 372 -9.31 9.47 -17.97
CA THR A 372 -9.57 9.39 -16.53
C THR A 372 -10.53 10.48 -16.04
N HIS A 373 -10.44 11.69 -16.59
CA HIS A 373 -11.40 12.77 -16.29
C HIS A 373 -12.80 12.48 -16.84
N LEU A 374 -12.91 11.83 -18.02
CA LEU A 374 -14.20 11.40 -18.56
C LEU A 374 -14.86 10.34 -17.68
N VAL A 375 -14.08 9.36 -17.19
CA VAL A 375 -14.57 8.33 -16.27
C VAL A 375 -15.02 8.94 -14.95
N GLU A 376 -14.23 9.84 -14.35
CA GLU A 376 -14.61 10.55 -13.11
C GLU A 376 -15.87 11.39 -13.30
N ALA A 377 -16.02 12.08 -14.44
CA ALA A 377 -17.23 12.84 -14.76
C ALA A 377 -18.45 11.91 -14.86
N TYR A 378 -18.32 10.76 -15.53
CA TYR A 378 -19.38 9.75 -15.60
C TYR A 378 -19.76 9.22 -14.22
N VAL A 379 -18.78 8.82 -13.39
CA VAL A 379 -19.01 8.36 -12.01
C VAL A 379 -19.71 9.44 -11.20
N SER A 380 -19.28 10.70 -11.34
CA SER A 380 -19.88 11.84 -10.64
C SER A 380 -21.33 12.06 -11.04
N VAL A 381 -21.68 11.90 -12.33
CA VAL A 381 -23.06 12.02 -12.82
C VAL A 381 -23.94 10.87 -12.30
N VAL A 382 -23.49 9.62 -12.44
CA VAL A 382 -24.25 8.44 -11.98
C VAL A 382 -24.49 8.48 -10.47
N THR A 383 -23.50 8.90 -9.69
CA THR A 383 -23.61 8.99 -8.24
C THR A 383 -24.43 10.20 -7.77
N ARG A 384 -24.43 11.30 -8.55
CA ARG A 384 -25.25 12.49 -8.27
C ARG A 384 -26.74 12.25 -8.48
N PHE A 385 -27.11 11.42 -9.46
CA PHE A 385 -28.48 11.24 -9.94
C PHE A 385 -28.93 9.77 -9.81
N PRO A 386 -29.42 9.33 -8.64
CA PRO A 386 -29.77 7.93 -8.40
C PRO A 386 -30.83 7.34 -9.33
N PHE A 387 -31.66 8.16 -9.98
CA PHE A 387 -32.63 7.68 -10.96
C PHE A 387 -31.96 7.08 -12.21
N LEU A 388 -30.72 7.48 -12.53
CA LEU A 388 -29.95 6.91 -13.64
C LEU A 388 -29.69 5.41 -13.44
N ALA A 389 -29.58 4.94 -12.19
CA ALA A 389 -29.48 3.52 -11.88
C ALA A 389 -30.72 2.73 -12.31
N LYS A 390 -31.92 3.34 -12.25
CA LYS A 390 -33.17 2.74 -12.75
C LYS A 390 -33.20 2.67 -14.27
N LEU A 391 -32.45 3.54 -14.95
CA LEU A 391 -32.27 3.54 -16.41
C LEU A 391 -31.11 2.64 -16.87
N GLY A 392 -30.47 1.90 -15.95
CA GLY A 392 -29.38 0.96 -16.25
C GLY A 392 -27.98 1.54 -16.17
N PHE A 393 -27.80 2.84 -15.92
CA PHE A 393 -26.47 3.43 -15.75
C PHE A 393 -25.91 3.10 -14.37
N ARG A 394 -24.76 2.41 -14.33
CA ARG A 394 -24.07 2.02 -13.10
C ARG A 394 -22.63 2.50 -13.13
N GLU A 395 -22.02 2.59 -11.95
CA GLU A 395 -20.58 2.80 -11.85
C GLU A 395 -19.84 1.72 -12.65
N PRO A 396 -18.74 2.08 -13.34
CA PRO A 396 -18.00 1.14 -14.15
C PRO A 396 -17.41 0.04 -13.27
N GLY A 397 -17.36 -1.19 -13.79
CA GLY A 397 -16.64 -2.29 -13.15
C GLY A 397 -15.13 -2.15 -13.30
N TYR A 398 -14.39 -3.08 -12.69
CA TYR A 398 -12.97 -3.24 -12.97
C TYR A 398 -12.76 -3.60 -14.46
N PRO A 399 -11.75 -3.04 -15.16
CA PRO A 399 -10.69 -2.16 -14.66
C PRO A 399 -11.03 -0.65 -14.67
N PHE A 400 -12.12 -0.25 -15.32
CA PHE A 400 -12.47 1.16 -15.52
C PHE A 400 -12.78 1.93 -14.23
N SER A 401 -13.24 1.25 -13.17
CA SER A 401 -13.41 1.85 -11.84
C SER A 401 -12.13 2.46 -11.27
N PHE A 402 -10.96 1.94 -11.68
CA PHE A 402 -9.64 2.42 -11.25
C PHE A 402 -9.09 3.53 -12.16
N LEU A 403 -9.60 3.64 -13.38
CA LEU A 403 -9.13 4.59 -14.40
C LEU A 403 -9.71 6.00 -14.16
N GLN A 404 -9.37 6.58 -13.03
CA GLN A 404 -9.77 7.92 -12.59
C GLN A 404 -8.51 8.76 -12.28
N PRO A 405 -8.60 10.11 -12.18
CA PRO A 405 -7.41 10.97 -12.26
C PRO A 405 -6.36 10.69 -11.19
N THR A 406 -6.76 10.15 -10.04
CA THR A 406 -5.87 9.76 -8.94
C THR A 406 -4.81 8.74 -9.35
N VAL A 407 -5.10 7.83 -10.28
CA VAL A 407 -4.13 6.82 -10.73
C VAL A 407 -2.97 7.47 -11.49
N ILE A 408 -3.27 8.51 -12.29
CA ILE A 408 -2.25 9.31 -12.98
C ILE A 408 -1.55 10.24 -11.99
N LYS A 409 -2.31 10.90 -11.10
CA LYS A 409 -1.79 11.83 -10.09
C LYS A 409 -0.92 11.19 -9.02
N GLY A 410 -1.10 9.90 -8.76
CA GLY A 410 -0.22 9.09 -7.90
C GLY A 410 1.00 8.52 -8.62
N SER A 411 1.11 8.69 -9.95
CA SER A 411 2.25 8.25 -10.77
C SER A 411 3.41 9.24 -10.68
N VAL A 412 3.88 9.51 -9.46
CA VAL A 412 4.92 10.50 -9.14
C VAL A 412 6.20 9.83 -8.66
N HIS A 413 7.35 10.47 -8.89
CA HIS A 413 8.64 9.98 -8.41
C HIS A 413 8.76 10.23 -6.91
N ILE A 414 8.86 9.15 -6.13
CA ILE A 414 8.88 9.24 -4.67
C ILE A 414 10.04 8.45 -4.11
N LEU A 415 10.85 9.13 -3.32
CA LEU A 415 11.78 8.53 -2.39
C LEU A 415 11.13 8.49 -1.01
N ILE A 416 11.14 7.33 -0.36
CA ILE A 416 10.58 7.17 0.98
C ILE A 416 11.75 7.11 1.95
N ASP A 417 11.77 8.05 2.90
CA ASP A 417 12.74 8.08 3.98
C ASP A 417 12.25 7.18 5.10
N ASP A 418 12.95 6.06 5.31
CA ASP A 418 12.76 5.12 6.41
C ASP A 418 13.89 5.19 7.44
N SER A 419 14.67 6.28 7.46
CA SER A 419 15.79 6.44 8.39
C SER A 419 15.35 6.39 9.85
N ALA A 420 14.12 6.83 10.18
CA ALA A 420 13.59 6.83 11.54
C ALA A 420 13.37 5.41 12.09
N ILE A 421 12.80 4.49 11.30
CA ILE A 421 12.51 3.12 11.76
C ILE A 421 13.81 2.31 11.99
N ARG A 422 14.86 2.64 11.23
CA ARG A 422 16.17 1.96 11.26
C ARG A 422 17.02 2.30 12.47
N ARG A 423 16.76 3.42 13.16
CA ARG A 423 17.47 3.80 14.39
C ARG A 423 17.26 2.76 15.48
N ASN A 424 18.19 2.65 16.42
CA ASN A 424 18.05 1.73 17.56
C ASN A 424 16.84 2.12 18.43
N VAL A 425 16.38 1.17 19.25
CA VAL A 425 15.23 1.39 20.15
C VAL A 425 15.53 2.45 21.21
N GLU A 426 16.78 2.52 21.65
CA GLU A 426 17.30 3.51 22.59
C GLU A 426 17.25 4.93 22.00
N ASP A 427 17.42 5.05 20.69
CA ASP A 427 17.41 6.31 19.93
C ASP A 427 15.99 6.67 19.41
N GLY A 428 14.97 5.93 19.84
CA GLY A 428 13.57 6.15 19.45
C GLY A 428 13.18 5.58 18.08
N GLY A 429 13.97 4.68 17.50
CA GLY A 429 13.60 3.87 16.33
C GLY A 429 13.15 2.46 16.73
N LEU A 430 13.15 1.52 15.77
CA LEU A 430 12.74 0.12 15.97
C LEU A 430 13.88 -0.89 15.70
N GLY A 431 15.06 -0.42 15.32
CA GLY A 431 16.18 -1.27 14.90
C GLY A 431 15.89 -2.06 13.62
N TYR A 432 14.99 -1.57 12.78
CA TYR A 432 14.58 -2.28 11.58
C TYR A 432 15.73 -2.44 10.59
N GLN A 433 15.97 -3.70 10.20
CA GLN A 433 16.83 -4.06 9.09
C GLN A 433 16.02 -4.94 8.14
N GLY A 434 15.73 -4.42 6.95
CA GLY A 434 14.99 -5.19 5.95
C GLY A 434 15.74 -6.47 5.56
N VAL A 435 15.00 -7.56 5.39
CA VAL A 435 15.56 -8.92 5.26
C VAL A 435 15.81 -9.29 3.80
N CYS A 436 14.89 -8.92 2.90
CA CYS A 436 15.08 -9.03 1.46
C CYS A 436 15.05 -7.66 0.81
N THR A 437 15.93 -7.46 -0.16
CA THR A 437 15.87 -6.35 -1.12
C THR A 437 14.66 -6.50 -2.05
N THR A 438 14.27 -5.40 -2.72
CA THR A 438 13.15 -5.45 -3.68
C THR A 438 13.38 -6.47 -4.79
N LEU A 439 14.61 -6.55 -5.33
CA LEU A 439 14.99 -7.52 -6.36
C LEU A 439 14.84 -8.96 -5.86
N GLU A 440 15.33 -9.27 -4.65
CA GLU A 440 15.23 -10.61 -4.07
C GLU A 440 13.78 -11.01 -3.83
N GLY A 441 12.97 -10.11 -3.25
CA GLY A 441 11.56 -10.41 -3.00
C GLY A 441 10.77 -10.63 -4.29
N MET A 442 11.02 -9.83 -5.33
CA MET A 442 10.33 -9.99 -6.62
C MET A 442 10.78 -11.25 -7.35
N CYS A 443 12.07 -11.58 -7.30
CA CYS A 443 12.59 -12.85 -7.83
C CYS A 443 12.00 -14.06 -7.08
N GLU A 444 11.82 -13.98 -5.76
CA GLU A 444 11.23 -15.06 -4.97
C GLU A 444 9.73 -15.24 -5.29
N GLN A 445 8.99 -14.15 -5.44
CA GLN A 445 7.60 -14.18 -5.90
C GLN A 445 7.46 -14.79 -7.30
N LEU A 446 8.34 -14.45 -8.23
CA LEU A 446 8.39 -15.08 -9.56
C LEU A 446 8.77 -16.56 -9.48
N ALA A 447 9.68 -16.93 -8.58
CA ALA A 447 10.03 -18.33 -8.38
C ALA A 447 8.84 -19.14 -7.85
N GLU A 448 8.03 -18.55 -6.96
CA GLU A 448 6.75 -19.11 -6.52
C GLU A 448 5.77 -19.24 -7.68
N TRP A 449 5.52 -18.14 -8.40
CA TRP A 449 4.64 -18.11 -9.58
C TRP A 449 5.00 -19.19 -10.60
N ASN A 450 6.28 -19.27 -10.97
CA ASN A 450 6.78 -20.20 -11.96
C ASN A 450 6.59 -21.65 -11.50
N ARG A 451 6.87 -21.98 -10.23
CA ARG A 451 6.61 -23.35 -9.71
C ARG A 451 5.13 -23.75 -9.80
N GLU A 452 4.22 -22.81 -9.67
CA GLU A 452 2.77 -23.08 -9.72
C GLU A 452 2.20 -23.22 -11.14
N HIS A 453 2.93 -22.71 -12.13
CA HIS A 453 2.53 -22.64 -13.53
C HIS A 453 3.43 -23.46 -14.47
N GLU A 454 4.59 -23.95 -14.02
CA GLU A 454 5.42 -24.91 -14.75
C GLU A 454 4.62 -26.22 -14.97
N GLY A 455 4.35 -26.55 -16.24
CA GLY A 455 3.64 -27.78 -16.62
C GLY A 455 2.11 -27.68 -16.75
N LYS A 456 1.54 -26.47 -16.64
CA LYS A 456 0.19 -26.13 -17.09
C LYS A 456 0.28 -25.36 -18.41
#